data_AF-A0A485MEX2-F1
#
_entry.id   AF-A0A485MEX2-F1
#
_cell.length_a   1.000
_cell.length_b   1.000
_cell.length_c   1.000
_cell.angle_alpha   90.00
_cell.angle_beta   90.00
_cell.angle_gamma   90.00
#
_symmetry.space_group_name_H-M   'P 1'
#
loop_
_entity.id
_entity.type
_entity.pdbx_description
1 polymer ?
#
loop_
_entity_poly.entity_id
_entity_poly.type
_entity_poly.pdbx_seq_one_letter_code
_entity_poly.pdbx_strand_id
1 'polypeptide(L)' 'MMEHGYIGKLEITDDHRAGKIVVNLTGRLNKCGVISPRFAVQLKDLEKWQNNLFPCHQLGFIVLTTSAGIMNHEEAR' A
#
# COMPACT_ATOMS: atom_id res chain seq x y z
N MET A 1 5.60 -2.58 0.64
CA MET A 1 5.01 -3.93 0.43
C MET A 1 6.06 -5.04 0.51
N MET A 2 7.20 -4.87 -0.18
CA MET A 2 8.39 -5.71 0.03
C MET A 2 9.01 -5.47 1.42
N GLU A 3 9.17 -4.20 1.85
CA GLU A 3 9.69 -3.86 3.19
C GLU A 3 8.86 -4.48 4.33
N HIS A 4 7.54 -4.47 4.20
CA HIS A 4 6.61 -5.08 5.14
C HIS A 4 6.49 -6.62 4.99
N GLY A 5 7.26 -7.24 4.11
CA GLY A 5 7.34 -8.70 3.95
C GLY A 5 6.11 -9.40 3.34
N TYR A 6 5.20 -8.65 2.71
CA TYR A 6 4.02 -9.24 2.02
C TYR A 6 4.35 -9.85 0.66
N ILE A 7 5.40 -9.36 0.02
CA ILE A 7 5.83 -9.75 -1.31
C ILE A 7 7.31 -10.12 -1.24
N GLY A 8 7.72 -11.14 -1.99
CA GLY A 8 9.10 -11.58 -2.09
C GLY A 8 9.93 -10.73 -3.07
N LYS A 9 10.84 -11.40 -3.78
CA LYS A 9 11.67 -10.74 -4.80
C LYS A 9 10.80 -10.23 -5.96
N LEU A 10 11.17 -9.06 -6.46
CA LEU A 10 10.56 -8.42 -7.61
C LEU A 10 11.64 -8.32 -8.70
N GLU A 11 11.30 -8.78 -9.90
CA GLU A 11 12.15 -8.70 -11.09
C GLU A 11 11.52 -7.75 -12.08
N ILE A 12 12.31 -6.78 -12.56
CA ILE A 12 11.89 -5.81 -13.56
C ILE A 12 12.55 -6.22 -14.87
N THR A 13 11.74 -6.62 -15.85
CA THR A 13 12.20 -6.91 -17.21
C THR A 13 11.89 -5.72 -18.09
N ASP A 14 12.92 -5.14 -18.71
CA ASP A 14 12.77 -4.06 -19.68
C ASP A 14 12.51 -4.63 -21.08
N ASP A 15 11.33 -4.35 -21.63
CA ASP A 15 10.93 -4.75 -22.97
C ASP A 15 11.03 -3.60 -24.00
N HIS A 16 11.72 -2.50 -23.65
CA HIS A 16 11.78 -1.26 -24.42
C HIS A 16 10.39 -0.63 -24.68
N ARG A 17 9.36 -1.05 -23.93
CA ARG A 17 8.01 -0.47 -23.97
C ARG A 17 7.68 0.13 -22.60
N ALA A 18 6.73 -0.47 -21.89
CA ALA A 18 6.29 -0.02 -20.57
C ALA A 18 6.93 -0.83 -19.43
N GLY A 19 7.76 -1.83 -19.76
CA GLY A 19 8.35 -2.74 -18.80
C GLY A 19 7.36 -3.80 -18.32
N LYS A 20 7.90 -4.89 -17.78
CA LYS A 20 7.15 -5.94 -17.11
C LYS A 20 7.72 -6.15 -15.72
N ILE A 21 6.83 -6.40 -14.78
CA ILE A 21 7.21 -6.63 -13.38
C ILE A 21 6.75 -8.04 -13.02
N VAL A 22 7.71 -8.91 -12.74
CA VAL A 22 7.44 -10.25 -12.23
C VAL A 22 7.56 -10.21 -10.71
N VAL A 23 6.51 -10.63 -10.03
CA VAL A 23 6.39 -10.53 -8.57
C VAL A 23 6.27 -11.92 -7.98
N ASN A 24 7.16 -12.29 -7.06
CA ASN A 24 7.04 -13.53 -6.31
C ASN A 24 6.17 -13.33 -5.06
N LEU A 25 5.07 -14.09 -4.97
CA LEU A 25 4.13 -14.02 -3.84
C LEU A 25 4.52 -15.04 -2.76
N THR A 26 4.68 -14.58 -1.51
CA THR A 26 5.02 -15.42 -0.36
C THR A 26 3.80 -16.09 0.29
N GLY A 27 2.58 -15.80 -0.18
CA GLY A 27 1.33 -16.34 0.36
C GLY A 27 0.77 -15.62 1.59
N ARG A 28 1.41 -14.55 2.08
CA ARG A 28 0.95 -13.76 3.25
C ARG A 28 -0.04 -12.64 2.90
N LEU A 29 -0.31 -12.42 1.62
CA LEU A 29 -1.18 -11.34 1.14
C LEU A 29 -2.64 -11.79 1.15
N ASN A 30 -3.46 -11.15 1.98
CA ASN A 30 -4.89 -11.42 2.05
C ASN A 30 -5.67 -10.68 0.96
N LYS A 31 -5.50 -9.35 0.93
CA LYS A 31 -6.13 -8.47 -0.06
C LYS A 31 -5.28 -7.22 -0.22
N CYS A 32 -5.05 -6.81 -1.46
CA CYS A 32 -4.51 -5.50 -1.79
C CYS A 32 -5.41 -4.84 -2.83
N GLY A 33 -5.62 -3.54 -2.74
CA GLY A 33 -6.49 -2.80 -3.63
C GLY A 33 -6.18 -1.32 -3.63
N VAL A 34 -6.76 -0.61 -4.59
CA VAL A 34 -6.64 0.84 -4.72
C VAL A 34 -7.99 1.49 -4.41
N ILE A 35 -7.95 2.65 -3.76
CA ILE A 35 -9.13 3.49 -3.56
C ILE A 35 -9.16 4.50 -4.71
N SER A 36 -10.25 4.48 -5.48
CA SER A 36 -10.49 5.42 -6.58
C SER A 36 -11.87 6.06 -6.43
N PRO A 37 -12.00 7.41 -6.48
CA PRO A 37 -10.94 8.40 -6.66
C PRO A 37 -10.01 8.52 -5.43
N ARG A 38 -8.82 9.10 -5.61
CA ARG A 38 -7.91 9.38 -4.51
C ARG A 38 -8.43 10.60 -3.73
N PHE A 39 -9.08 10.36 -2.60
CA PHE A 39 -9.61 11.40 -1.75
C PHE A 39 -8.49 12.14 -1.01
N ALA A 40 -8.68 13.45 -0.81
CA ALA A 40 -7.86 14.21 0.13
C ALA A 40 -8.30 13.89 1.55
N VAL A 41 -7.41 13.33 2.36
CA VAL A 41 -7.69 12.89 3.73
C VAL A 41 -6.89 13.76 4.70
N GLN A 42 -7.56 14.29 5.73
CA GLN A 42 -6.89 14.98 6.84
C GLN A 42 -6.44 13.98 7.90
N LEU A 43 -5.41 14.33 8.68
CA LEU A 43 -4.89 13.51 9.79
C LEU A 43 -5.99 13.01 10.74
N LYS A 44 -6.95 13.88 11.06
CA LYS A 44 -8.09 13.58 11.94
C LYS A 44 -9.03 12.49 11.39
N ASP A 45 -9.06 12.32 10.07
CA ASP A 45 -9.97 11.38 9.40
C ASP A 45 -9.31 10.01 9.19
N LEU A 46 -8.01 9.85 9.46
CA LEU A 46 -7.28 8.59 9.25
C LEU A 46 -7.86 7.44 10.06
N GLU A 47 -8.23 7.67 11.33
CA GLU A 47 -8.83 6.64 12.18
C GLU A 47 -10.16 6.13 11.60
N LYS A 48 -10.97 7.02 11.03
CA LYS A 48 -12.22 6.66 10.35
C LYS A 48 -11.96 5.77 9.14
N TRP A 49 -10.95 6.09 8.33
CA TRP A 49 -10.56 5.28 7.18
C TRP A 49 -10.00 3.92 7.60
N GLN A 50 -9.19 3.87 8.65
CA GLN A 50 -8.64 2.62 9.19
C GLN A 50 -9.76 1.67 9.63
N ASN A 51 -10.76 2.19 10.37
CA ASN A 51 -11.90 1.40 10.85
C ASN A 51 -12.80 0.89 9.72
N ASN A 52 -12.94 1.65 8.65
CA ASN A 52 -13.78 1.26 7.51
C ASN A 52 -13.09 0.22 6.61
N LEU A 53 -11.76 0.28 6.50
CA LEU A 53 -10.99 -0.54 5.55
C LEU A 53 -10.47 -1.83 6.15
N PHE A 54 -10.09 -1.82 7.43
CA PHE A 54 -9.46 -2.97 8.05
C PHE A 54 -10.43 -3.73 8.97
N PRO A 55 -10.34 -5.07 8.99
CA PRO A 55 -11.12 -5.89 9.91
C PRO A 55 -10.64 -5.74 11.37
N CYS A 56 -9.43 -5.24 11.60
CA CYS A 56 -8.90 -4.95 12.93
C CYS A 56 -7.84 -3.83 12.87
N HIS A 57 -7.60 -3.16 14.00
CA HIS A 57 -6.65 -2.05 14.09
C HIS A 57 -5.17 -2.45 13.97
N GLN A 58 -4.84 -3.69 14.31
CA GLN A 58 -3.46 -4.19 14.36
C GLN A 58 -2.94 -4.73 13.02
N LEU A 59 -3.80 -4.79 11.99
CA LEU A 59 -3.45 -5.37 10.70
C LEU A 59 -3.75 -4.41 9.56
N GLY A 60 -2.82 -4.38 8.60
CA GLY A 60 -2.97 -3.67 7.34
C GLY A 60 -2.24 -2.33 7.33
N PHE A 61 -1.94 -1.88 6.12
CA PHE A 61 -1.26 -0.61 5.89
C PHE A 61 -2.05 0.19 4.86
N ILE A 62 -2.39 1.43 5.20
CA ILE A 62 -2.89 2.40 4.22
C ILE A 62 -1.68 3.16 3.71
N VAL A 63 -1.50 3.15 2.39
CA VAL A 63 -0.45 3.90 1.71
C VAL A 63 -1.03 5.22 1.23
N LEU A 64 -0.42 6.32 1.64
CA LEU A 64 -0.84 7.68 1.35
C LEU A 64 0.21 8.38 0.50
N THR A 65 -0.24 9.25 -0.40
CA THR A 65 0.65 10.16 -1.12
C THR A 65 0.63 11.50 -0.38
N THR A 66 1.76 11.87 0.22
CA THR A 66 1.94 13.13 0.93
C THR A 66 2.97 14.00 0.21
N SER A 67 3.17 15.25 0.66
CA SER A 67 4.19 16.15 0.11
C SER A 67 5.62 15.62 0.29
N ALA A 68 5.86 14.80 1.31
CA ALA A 68 7.16 14.18 1.58
C ALA A 68 7.36 12.85 0.82
N GLY A 69 6.36 12.39 0.06
CA GLY A 69 6.40 11.15 -0.70
C GLY A 69 5.29 10.16 -0.34
N ILE A 70 5.47 8.92 -0.79
CA ILE A 70 4.55 7.82 -0.51
C ILE A 70 4.94 7.21 0.83
N MET A 71 4.03 7.21 1.78
CA MET A 71 4.28 6.75 3.15
C MET A 71 3.07 6.00 3.71
N ASN A 72 3.31 5.24 4.78
CA ASN A 72 2.25 4.51 5.47
C ASN A 72 1.47 5.43 6.42
N HIS A 73 0.21 5.11 6.71
CA HIS A 73 -0.60 5.85 7.70
C HIS A 73 0.00 5.91 9.11
N GLU A 74 0.85 4.94 9.49
CA GLU A 74 1.59 4.98 10.76
C GLU A 74 2.73 6.01 10.74
N GLU A 75 3.43 6.14 9.61
CA GLU A 75 4.50 7.13 9.41
C GLU A 75 3.95 8.54 9.19
N ALA A 76 2.73 8.63 8.66
CA ALA A 76 2.06 9.88 8.37
C ALA A 76 1.39 10.52 9.60
N ARG A 77 1.31 9.82 10.74
CA ARG A 77 0.72 10.32 12.00
C ARG A 77 1.68 11.23 12.74
#